data_AF-A0A519IDD2-F1
#
_entry.id   AF-A0A519IDD2-F1
#
_cell.length_a   1.000
_cell.length_b   1.000
_cell.length_c   1.000
_cell.angle_alpha   90.00
_cell.angle_beta   90.00
_cell.angle_gamma   90.00
#
_symmetry.space_group_name_H-M   'P 1'
#
loop_
_entity.id
_entity.type
_entity.pdbx_description
1 polymer ?
#
loop_
_entity_poly.entity_id
_entity_poly.type
_entity_poly.pdbx_seq_one_letter_code
_entity_poly.pdbx_strand_id
1 'polypeptide(L)'
;MRGCCSRWRSPPLLRPVRRQGSTGILFIESDVADYQQLAAGAGPDLEVVLLDARADGLRQMADALAGRNDISAIHPISHGAPGALALGSLTLDRLALRERGADLARIRGAVGRGIDLLLYGCEVAQGDKGQEFMALLAVATGARVAASSNLTGDSAQGGDWLLERRTGALRSAELAFPSIATCGLP
;
A
#
# COMPACT_ATOMS: atom_id res chain seq x y z
N MET A 1 55.08 43.17 7.47
CA MET A 1 53.78 42.60 7.91
C MET A 1 53.39 41.53 6.91
N ARG A 2 53.53 40.25 7.28
CA ARG A 2 53.23 39.09 6.42
C ARG A 2 51.81 38.61 6.75
N GLY A 3 50.88 38.74 5.80
CA GLY A 3 49.49 38.26 5.96
C GLY A 3 49.28 36.98 5.15
N CYS A 4 48.99 35.88 5.84
CA CYS A 4 48.67 34.58 5.27
C CYS A 4 47.40 34.62 4.40
N CYS A 5 47.51 34.25 3.12
CA CYS A 5 46.37 33.77 2.33
C CYS A 5 46.01 32.35 2.80
N SER A 6 45.02 32.24 3.68
CA SER A 6 44.41 30.96 4.06
C SER A 6 43.60 30.39 2.89
N ARG A 7 44.14 29.33 2.32
CA ARG A 7 43.55 28.43 1.32
C ARG A 7 42.28 27.79 1.87
N TRP A 8 41.12 28.35 1.54
CA TRP A 8 39.83 27.70 1.77
C TRP A 8 39.71 26.51 0.80
N ARG A 9 39.69 25.28 1.33
CA ARG A 9 39.25 24.10 0.57
C ARG A 9 37.74 24.02 0.75
N SER A 10 37.00 24.02 -0.35
CA SER A 10 35.58 23.72 -0.34
C SER A 10 35.36 22.32 0.29
N PRO A 11 34.44 22.15 1.24
CA PRO A 11 34.03 20.81 1.63
C PRO A 11 33.41 20.10 0.42
N PRO A 12 33.61 18.78 0.24
CA PRO A 12 32.93 18.06 -0.81
C PRO A 12 31.42 18.19 -0.59
N LEU A 13 30.69 18.49 -1.67
CA LEU A 13 29.24 18.46 -1.68
C LEU A 13 28.81 17.10 -1.15
N LEU A 14 28.13 17.09 0.00
CA LEU A 14 27.44 15.91 0.49
C LEU A 14 26.41 15.56 -0.58
N ARG A 15 26.74 14.57 -1.43
CA ARG A 15 25.74 13.93 -2.27
C ARG A 15 24.70 13.37 -1.29
N PRO A 16 23.39 13.62 -1.48
CA PRO A 16 22.41 12.85 -0.73
C PRO A 16 22.73 11.38 -1.02
N VAL A 17 23.13 10.65 0.01
CA VAL A 17 23.11 9.20 -0.04
C VAL A 17 21.65 8.90 -0.31
N ARG A 18 21.30 8.48 -1.54
CA ARG A 18 20.09 7.69 -1.71
C ARG A 18 20.26 6.58 -0.69
N ARG A 19 19.46 6.57 0.38
CA ARG A 19 19.21 5.29 1.04
C ARG A 19 18.86 4.38 -0.13
N GLN A 20 19.61 3.30 -0.32
CA GLN A 20 19.20 2.20 -1.17
C GLN A 20 17.81 1.84 -0.65
N GLY A 21 16.80 2.40 -1.31
CA GLY A 21 15.55 2.79 -0.70
C GLY A 21 14.58 1.69 -1.03
N SER A 22 14.14 0.97 0.00
CA SER A 22 13.11 -0.04 -0.13
C SER A 22 11.93 0.52 -0.92
N THR A 23 11.56 -0.16 -2.00
CA THR A 23 10.56 0.29 -2.96
C THR A 23 9.18 0.00 -2.38
N GLY A 24 8.27 0.97 -2.41
CA GLY A 24 6.85 0.70 -2.18
C GLY A 24 6.20 0.23 -3.48
N ILE A 25 5.22 -0.66 -3.41
CA ILE A 25 4.42 -1.07 -4.57
C ILE A 25 2.97 -0.65 -4.38
N LEU A 26 2.45 0.07 -5.37
CA LEU A 26 1.08 0.54 -5.46
C LEU A 26 0.32 -0.37 -6.43
N PHE A 27 -0.59 -1.16 -5.90
CA PHE A 27 -1.53 -1.93 -6.72
C PHE A 27 -2.82 -1.13 -6.87
N ILE A 28 -3.33 -1.02 -8.09
CA ILE A 28 -4.58 -0.29 -8.35
C ILE A 28 -5.50 -1.20 -9.15
N GLU A 29 -6.71 -1.45 -8.67
CA GLU A 29 -7.72 -2.16 -9.46
C GLU A 29 -8.23 -1.30 -10.62
N SER A 30 -8.37 -1.90 -11.80
CA SER A 30 -8.77 -1.18 -13.02
C SER A 30 -10.23 -0.73 -13.06
N ASP A 31 -11.05 -1.16 -12.09
CA ASP A 31 -12.44 -0.73 -11.89
C ASP A 31 -12.61 0.35 -10.81
N VAL A 32 -11.50 0.84 -10.24
CA VAL A 32 -11.49 2.03 -9.38
C VAL A 32 -11.62 3.28 -10.25
N ALA A 33 -12.49 4.19 -9.85
CA ALA A 33 -12.65 5.47 -10.53
C ALA A 33 -11.32 6.23 -10.57
N ASP A 34 -11.03 6.88 -11.70
CA ASP A 34 -9.83 7.70 -11.88
C ASP A 34 -8.50 6.95 -11.62
N TYR A 35 -8.45 5.62 -11.80
CA TYR A 35 -7.23 4.83 -11.60
C TYR A 35 -6.03 5.35 -12.40
N GLN A 36 -6.24 5.96 -13.57
CA GLN A 36 -5.17 6.57 -14.35
C GLN A 36 -4.57 7.80 -13.65
N GLN A 37 -5.42 8.59 -12.98
CA GLN A 37 -4.97 9.75 -12.21
C GLN A 37 -4.22 9.31 -10.95
N LEU A 38 -4.70 8.25 -10.28
CA LEU A 38 -4.00 7.63 -9.15
C LEU A 38 -2.60 7.12 -9.57
N ALA A 39 -2.53 6.44 -10.71
CA ALA A 39 -1.27 5.95 -11.25
C ALA A 39 -0.32 7.11 -11.61
N ALA A 40 -0.82 8.19 -12.21
CA ALA A 40 -0.03 9.37 -12.55
C ALA A 40 0.42 10.18 -11.32
N GLY A 41 -0.37 10.14 -10.24
CA GLY A 41 -0.07 10.83 -8.97
C GLY A 41 0.85 10.03 -8.03
N ALA A 42 1.22 8.81 -8.40
CA ALA A 42 2.12 7.99 -7.59
C ALA A 42 3.50 8.65 -7.44
N GLY A 43 3.99 8.69 -6.20
CA GLY A 43 5.31 9.25 -5.90
C GLY A 43 6.45 8.48 -6.59
N PRO A 44 7.63 9.10 -6.78
CA PRO A 44 8.75 8.50 -7.51
C PRO A 44 9.37 7.25 -6.84
N ASP A 45 9.02 6.98 -5.58
CA ASP A 45 9.48 5.83 -4.80
C ASP A 45 8.45 4.67 -4.80
N LEU A 46 7.38 4.79 -5.60
CA LEU A 46 6.37 3.76 -5.80
C LEU A 46 6.46 3.15 -7.19
N GLU A 47 6.50 1.82 -7.24
CA GLU A 47 6.19 1.09 -8.46
C GLU A 47 4.67 0.89 -8.56
N VAL A 48 4.08 1.27 -9.70
CA VAL A 48 2.64 1.11 -9.92
C VAL A 48 2.37 -0.15 -10.74
N VAL A 49 1.47 -1.00 -10.23
CA VAL A 49 0.97 -2.19 -10.92
C VAL A 49 -0.56 -2.10 -11.02
N LEU A 50 -1.07 -2.08 -12.25
CA LEU A 50 -2.50 -2.15 -12.51
C LEU A 50 -2.97 -3.60 -12.43
N LEU A 51 -4.01 -3.86 -11.64
CA LEU A 51 -4.67 -5.16 -11.53
C LEU A 51 -5.86 -5.21 -12.47
N ASP A 52 -6.01 -6.31 -13.21
CA ASP A 52 -7.22 -6.56 -14.00
C ASP A 52 -8.36 -6.99 -13.06
N ALA A 53 -9.39 -6.14 -12.94
CA ALA A 53 -10.55 -6.37 -12.10
C ALA A 53 -11.40 -7.59 -12.51
N ARG A 54 -11.13 -8.20 -13.67
CA ARG A 54 -11.80 -9.44 -14.12
C ARG A 54 -11.05 -10.71 -13.73
N ALA A 55 -9.82 -10.60 -13.25
CA ALA A 55 -8.97 -11.72 -12.88
C ALA A 55 -8.78 -11.80 -11.37
N ASP A 56 -8.13 -12.87 -10.91
CA ASP A 56 -7.82 -13.06 -9.50
C ASP A 56 -6.73 -12.08 -9.05
N GLY A 57 -7.12 -10.98 -8.41
CA GLY A 57 -6.20 -9.90 -8.01
C GLY A 57 -5.16 -10.35 -6.98
N LEU A 58 -5.50 -11.26 -6.05
CA LEU A 58 -4.54 -11.78 -5.08
C LEU A 58 -3.43 -12.58 -5.76
N ARG A 59 -3.77 -13.39 -6.77
CA ARG A 59 -2.79 -14.11 -7.57
C ARG A 59 -1.93 -13.15 -8.40
N GLN A 60 -2.53 -12.14 -9.02
CA GLN A 60 -1.79 -11.09 -9.75
C GLN A 60 -0.77 -10.39 -8.84
N MET A 61 -1.18 -10.02 -7.62
CA MET A 61 -0.26 -9.45 -6.61
C MET A 61 0.86 -10.43 -6.26
N ALA A 62 0.53 -11.70 -5.95
CA ALA A 62 1.53 -12.72 -5.61
C ALA A 62 2.52 -12.98 -6.77
N ASP A 63 2.05 -12.93 -8.01
CA ASP A 63 2.89 -13.08 -9.21
C ASP A 63 3.78 -11.85 -9.41
N ALA A 64 3.24 -10.64 -9.25
CA ALA A 64 4.01 -9.39 -9.35
C ALA A 64 5.10 -9.27 -8.28
N LEU A 65 4.86 -9.83 -7.08
CA LEU A 65 5.80 -9.83 -5.97
C LEU A 65 6.86 -10.93 -6.07
N ALA A 66 6.66 -11.94 -6.92
CA ALA A 66 7.52 -13.11 -6.98
C ALA A 66 8.98 -12.74 -7.29
N GLY A 67 9.93 -13.22 -6.46
CA GLY A 67 11.36 -12.99 -6.65
C GLY A 67 11.88 -11.63 -6.17
N ARG A 68 11.00 -10.75 -5.68
CA ARG A 68 11.37 -9.47 -5.07
C ARG A 68 11.77 -9.67 -3.61
N ASN A 69 12.61 -8.78 -3.09
CA ASN A 69 13.11 -8.85 -1.70
C ASN A 69 13.36 -7.48 -1.05
N ASP A 70 13.10 -6.39 -1.77
CA ASP A 70 13.39 -5.01 -1.42
C ASP A 70 12.14 -4.16 -1.22
N ILE A 71 10.99 -4.80 -0.95
CA ILE A 71 9.70 -4.15 -0.80
C ILE A 71 9.49 -3.71 0.65
N SER A 72 9.29 -2.42 0.88
CA SER A 72 8.95 -1.90 2.23
C SER A 72 7.46 -1.89 2.52
N ALA A 73 6.65 -1.69 1.48
CA ALA A 73 5.23 -1.46 1.61
C ALA A 73 4.46 -1.96 0.39
N ILE A 74 3.26 -2.48 0.65
CA ILE A 74 2.26 -2.77 -0.37
C ILE A 74 1.06 -1.86 -0.11
N HIS A 75 0.62 -1.16 -1.15
CA HIS A 75 -0.49 -0.22 -1.14
C HIS A 75 -1.55 -0.66 -2.17
N PRO A 76 -2.47 -1.58 -1.86
CA PRO A 76 -3.60 -1.86 -2.74
C PRO A 76 -4.67 -0.76 -2.61
N ILE A 77 -5.05 -0.17 -3.73
CA ILE A 77 -6.23 0.67 -3.89
C ILE A 77 -7.31 -0.13 -4.59
N SER A 78 -8.46 -0.28 -3.92
CA SER A 78 -9.60 -1.07 -4.40
C SER A 78 -10.90 -0.67 -3.71
N HIS A 79 -12.00 -1.27 -4.14
CA HIS A 79 -13.26 -1.29 -3.41
C HIS A 79 -13.13 -2.11 -2.11
N GLY A 80 -13.89 -1.70 -1.09
CA GLY A 80 -13.86 -2.33 0.22
C GLY A 80 -15.25 -2.43 0.84
N ALA A 81 -15.34 -3.27 1.86
CA ALA A 81 -16.48 -3.37 2.77
C ALA A 81 -15.98 -3.85 4.15
N PRO A 82 -16.79 -3.78 5.21
CA PRO A 82 -16.38 -4.22 6.54
C PRO A 82 -15.81 -5.65 6.58
N GLY A 83 -14.50 -5.77 6.76
CA GLY A 83 -13.77 -7.04 6.78
C GLY A 83 -13.50 -7.69 5.43
N ALA A 84 -13.55 -6.92 4.33
CA ALA A 84 -13.34 -7.42 2.98
C ALA A 84 -12.68 -6.37 2.06
N LEU A 85 -11.81 -6.84 1.16
CA LEU A 85 -11.22 -6.03 0.09
C LEU A 85 -11.48 -6.73 -1.27
N ALA A 86 -11.97 -6.01 -2.26
CA ALA A 86 -12.09 -6.56 -3.61
C ALA A 86 -10.69 -6.64 -4.26
N LEU A 87 -10.40 -7.73 -4.96
CA LEU A 87 -9.17 -7.95 -5.72
C LEU A 87 -9.56 -8.68 -7.00
N GLY A 88 -10.11 -7.92 -7.95
CA GLY A 88 -10.78 -8.37 -9.15
C GLY A 88 -11.90 -9.37 -8.86
N SER A 89 -11.77 -10.58 -9.40
CA SER A 89 -12.76 -11.64 -9.21
C SER A 89 -12.78 -12.26 -7.81
N LEU A 90 -11.83 -11.90 -6.94
CA LEU A 90 -11.73 -12.38 -5.56
C LEU A 90 -12.16 -11.30 -4.59
N THR A 91 -12.96 -11.68 -3.58
CA THR A 91 -13.09 -10.88 -2.36
C THR A 91 -12.13 -11.45 -1.30
N LEU A 92 -11.13 -10.67 -0.91
CA LEU A 92 -10.23 -11.03 0.17
C LEU A 92 -10.90 -10.73 1.52
N ASP A 93 -11.48 -11.76 2.11
CA ASP A 93 -12.13 -11.72 3.43
C ASP A 93 -11.59 -12.83 4.35
N ARG A 94 -12.23 -13.05 5.50
CA ARG A 94 -11.84 -14.09 6.46
C ARG A 94 -11.88 -15.52 5.89
N LEU A 95 -12.79 -15.82 4.96
CA LEU A 95 -12.85 -17.14 4.32
C LEU A 95 -11.70 -17.29 3.32
N ALA A 96 -11.52 -16.30 2.45
CA ALA A 96 -10.43 -16.28 1.48
C ALA A 96 -9.05 -16.34 2.17
N LEU A 97 -8.87 -15.69 3.32
CA LEU A 97 -7.62 -15.79 4.10
C LEU A 97 -7.27 -17.24 4.50
N ARG A 98 -8.27 -18.10 4.70
CA ARG A 98 -8.07 -19.52 5.02
C ARG A 98 -7.82 -20.34 3.77
N GLU A 99 -8.57 -20.10 2.71
CA GLU A 99 -8.53 -20.88 1.47
C GLU A 99 -7.31 -20.53 0.60
N ARG A 100 -6.82 -19.30 0.69
CA ARG A 100 -5.75 -18.75 -0.16
C ARG A 100 -4.39 -18.70 0.53
N GLY A 101 -4.17 -19.61 1.49
CA GLY A 101 -2.93 -19.68 2.25
C GLY A 101 -1.66 -19.82 1.39
N ALA A 102 -1.75 -20.49 0.24
CA ALA A 102 -0.61 -20.61 -0.69
C ALA A 102 -0.21 -19.26 -1.30
N ASP A 103 -1.16 -18.47 -1.79
CA ASP A 103 -0.88 -17.14 -2.35
C ASP A 103 -0.38 -16.18 -1.28
N LEU A 104 -0.99 -16.19 -0.09
CA LEU A 104 -0.53 -15.38 1.05
C LEU A 104 0.88 -15.76 1.51
N ALA A 105 1.23 -17.05 1.45
CA ALA A 105 2.59 -17.52 1.74
C ALA A 105 3.60 -17.04 0.67
N ARG A 106 3.19 -16.97 -0.60
CA ARG A 106 4.02 -16.40 -1.67
C ARG A 106 4.28 -14.91 -1.45
N ILE A 107 3.22 -14.15 -1.12
CA ILE A 107 3.34 -12.73 -0.77
C ILE A 107 4.30 -12.56 0.41
N ARG A 108 4.08 -13.30 1.51
CA ARG A 108 4.96 -13.30 2.69
C ARG A 108 6.41 -13.63 2.35
N GLY A 109 6.64 -14.59 1.46
CA GLY A 109 7.97 -15.00 1.02
C GLY A 109 8.70 -13.92 0.24
N ALA A 110 8.00 -13.15 -0.58
CA ALA A 110 8.55 -12.03 -1.34
C ALA A 110 8.86 -10.81 -0.47
N VAL A 111 7.96 -10.46 0.43
CA VAL A 111 8.07 -9.19 1.17
C VAL A 111 8.80 -9.33 2.51
N GLY A 112 8.95 -10.56 3.02
CA GLY A 112 9.52 -10.79 4.34
C GLY A 112 8.58 -10.37 5.48
N ARG A 113 9.06 -10.47 6.72
CA ARG A 113 8.27 -10.10 7.90
C ARG A 113 8.37 -8.61 8.20
N GLY A 114 7.26 -8.02 8.62
CA GLY A 114 7.24 -6.66 9.14
C GLY A 114 7.21 -5.55 8.10
N ILE A 115 6.87 -5.84 6.84
CA ILE A 115 6.47 -4.81 5.88
C ILE A 115 5.16 -4.15 6.30
N ASP A 116 4.84 -3.02 5.68
CA ASP A 116 3.52 -2.41 5.82
C ASP A 116 2.60 -2.85 4.68
N LEU A 117 1.36 -3.23 5.02
CA LEU A 117 0.29 -3.49 4.09
C LEU A 117 -0.83 -2.47 4.35
N LEU A 118 -0.94 -1.47 3.48
CA LEU A 118 -1.82 -0.32 3.64
C LEU A 118 -2.99 -0.45 2.68
N LEU A 119 -4.15 -0.87 3.17
CA LEU A 119 -5.34 -1.15 2.38
C LEU A 119 -6.17 0.12 2.20
N TYR A 120 -6.22 0.63 0.97
CA TYR A 120 -7.05 1.78 0.60
C TYR A 120 -8.33 1.26 -0.05
N GLY A 121 -9.32 0.97 0.79
CA GLY A 121 -10.64 0.56 0.37
C GLY A 121 -11.67 0.96 1.41
N CYS A 122 -12.86 1.29 0.95
CA CYS A 122 -13.93 1.78 1.80
C CYS A 122 -14.25 0.80 2.94
N GLU A 123 -14.25 1.32 4.17
CA GLU A 123 -14.76 0.66 5.36
C GLU A 123 -14.13 -0.71 5.70
N VAL A 124 -12.97 -1.05 5.12
CA VAL A 124 -12.32 -2.36 5.31
C VAL A 124 -12.11 -2.68 6.80
N ALA A 125 -11.77 -1.68 7.60
CA ALA A 125 -11.54 -1.78 9.03
C ALA A 125 -12.75 -1.42 9.90
N GLN A 126 -13.93 -1.25 9.31
CA GLN A 126 -15.13 -0.86 10.06
C GLN A 126 -15.61 -1.99 10.99
N GLY A 127 -15.86 -1.63 12.25
CA GLY A 127 -16.41 -2.52 13.27
C GLY A 127 -15.50 -3.71 13.64
N ASP A 128 -16.07 -4.66 14.37
CA ASP A 128 -15.33 -5.84 14.86
C ASP A 128 -14.91 -6.77 13.72
N LYS A 129 -15.74 -6.87 12.66
CA LYS A 129 -15.43 -7.66 11.46
C LYS A 129 -14.16 -7.15 10.77
N GLY A 130 -14.04 -5.84 10.59
CA GLY A 130 -12.86 -5.23 9.98
C GLY A 130 -11.59 -5.45 10.81
N GLN A 131 -11.68 -5.28 12.12
CA GLN A 131 -10.55 -5.50 13.03
C GLN A 131 -10.10 -6.96 13.06
N GLU A 132 -11.04 -7.92 13.09
CA GLU A 132 -10.72 -9.35 13.02
C GLU A 132 -10.04 -9.70 11.68
N PHE A 133 -10.58 -9.20 10.57
CA PHE A 133 -9.99 -9.38 9.24
C PHE A 133 -8.54 -8.87 9.19
N MET A 134 -8.29 -7.65 9.67
CA MET A 134 -6.94 -7.08 9.70
C MET A 134 -5.97 -7.91 10.54
N ALA A 135 -6.42 -8.40 11.71
CA ALA A 135 -5.60 -9.23 12.58
C ALA A 135 -5.23 -10.56 11.90
N LEU A 136 -6.18 -11.22 11.25
CA LEU A 136 -5.94 -12.46 10.50
C LEU A 136 -5.01 -12.23 9.31
N LEU A 137 -5.20 -11.14 8.56
CA LEU A 137 -4.34 -10.78 7.44
C LEU A 137 -2.91 -10.49 7.89
N ALA A 138 -2.73 -9.79 9.03
CA ALA A 138 -1.43 -9.55 9.63
C ALA A 138 -0.72 -10.86 10.01
N VAL A 139 -1.45 -11.84 10.57
CA VAL A 139 -0.90 -13.17 10.88
C VAL A 139 -0.51 -13.93 9.61
N ALA A 140 -1.37 -13.93 8.59
CA ALA A 140 -1.15 -14.67 7.36
C ALA A 140 0.10 -14.17 6.59
N THR A 141 0.24 -12.85 6.51
CA THR A 141 1.30 -12.17 5.74
C THR A 141 2.55 -11.86 6.57
N GLY A 142 2.43 -11.78 7.89
CA GLY A 142 3.48 -11.24 8.76
C GLY A 142 3.69 -9.73 8.63
N ALA A 143 2.75 -9.02 7.99
CA ALA A 143 2.79 -7.57 7.79
C ALA A 143 2.13 -6.81 8.95
N ARG A 144 2.46 -5.52 9.04
CA ARG A 144 1.69 -4.54 9.80
C ARG A 144 0.60 -4.01 8.87
N VAL A 145 -0.66 -4.16 9.25
CA VAL A 145 -1.80 -3.86 8.38
C VAL A 145 -2.42 -2.55 8.84
N ALA A 146 -2.68 -1.64 7.91
CA ALA A 146 -3.48 -0.45 8.13
C ALA A 146 -4.61 -0.39 7.09
N ALA A 147 -5.78 0.10 7.50
CA ALA A 147 -6.95 0.18 6.65
C ALA A 147 -7.91 1.28 7.13
N SER A 148 -8.74 1.80 6.22
CA SER A 148 -9.76 2.79 6.52
C SER A 148 -10.99 2.15 7.17
N SER A 149 -11.60 2.86 8.11
CA SER A 149 -12.85 2.50 8.81
C SER A 149 -14.06 3.30 8.33
N ASN A 150 -13.87 4.19 7.35
CA ASN A 150 -14.87 5.04 6.71
C ASN A 150 -14.69 4.99 5.18
N LEU A 151 -15.23 5.97 4.45
CA LEU A 151 -15.01 6.08 3.01
C LEU A 151 -13.56 6.47 2.73
N THR A 152 -12.88 5.73 1.85
CA THR A 152 -11.55 6.13 1.36
C THR A 152 -11.69 7.00 0.10
N GLY A 153 -10.91 8.08 0.01
CA GLY A 153 -10.76 8.86 -1.20
C GLY A 153 -11.04 10.35 -1.02
N ASP A 154 -11.79 10.92 -1.96
CA ASP A 154 -12.02 12.35 -2.05
C ASP A 154 -12.95 12.85 -0.92
N SER A 155 -12.47 13.87 -0.22
CA SER A 155 -13.23 14.64 0.78
C SER A 155 -14.53 15.25 0.24
N ALA A 156 -14.58 15.61 -1.04
CA ALA A 156 -15.82 16.11 -1.65
C ALA A 156 -16.91 15.04 -1.74
N GLN A 157 -16.54 13.76 -1.69
CA GLN A 157 -17.43 12.60 -1.67
C GLN A 157 -17.55 11.99 -0.26
N GLY A 158 -17.06 12.69 0.77
CA GLY A 158 -17.17 12.28 2.17
C GLY A 158 -16.13 11.24 2.62
N GLY A 159 -15.10 10.99 1.81
CA GLY A 159 -13.99 10.11 2.18
C GLY A 159 -12.72 10.87 2.56
N ASP A 160 -11.72 10.13 3.04
CA ASP A 160 -10.37 10.64 3.19
C ASP A 160 -9.34 9.54 2.89
N TRP A 161 -8.05 9.88 2.86
CA TRP A 161 -6.98 8.92 2.59
C TRP A 161 -6.34 8.35 3.87
N LEU A 162 -6.96 8.58 5.04
CA LEU A 162 -6.43 8.16 6.32
C LEU A 162 -6.72 6.68 6.58
N LEU A 163 -5.76 5.99 7.16
CA LEU A 163 -5.93 4.63 7.64
C LEU A 163 -6.06 4.66 9.16
N GLU A 164 -7.29 4.77 9.66
CA GLU A 164 -7.55 5.02 11.09
C GLU A 164 -7.33 3.77 11.96
N ARG A 165 -7.32 2.58 11.35
CA ARG A 165 -7.04 1.33 12.06
C ARG A 165 -5.72 0.74 11.61
N ARG A 166 -4.96 0.21 12.59
CA ARG A 166 -3.63 -0.36 12.38
C ARG A 166 -3.39 -1.52 13.34
N THR A 167 -2.71 -2.57 12.89
CA THR A 167 -2.28 -3.69 13.75
C THR A 167 -0.92 -3.45 14.42
N GLY A 168 -0.22 -2.38 14.04
CA GLY A 168 1.06 -1.98 14.64
C GLY A 168 1.54 -0.62 14.10
N ALA A 169 2.63 -0.10 14.66
CA ALA A 169 3.22 1.17 14.21
C ALA A 169 3.78 1.04 12.79
N LEU A 170 3.36 1.92 11.87
CA LEU A 170 3.81 1.95 10.46
C LEU A 170 5.26 2.46 10.33
N ARG A 171 5.96 2.03 9.28
CA ARG A 171 7.31 2.48 8.91
C ARG A 171 7.33 3.15 7.53
N SER A 172 6.21 3.02 6.82
CA SER A 172 5.98 3.56 5.48
C SER A 172 4.95 4.68 5.58
N ALA A 173 5.06 5.65 4.68
CA ALA A 173 4.10 6.74 4.61
C ALA A 173 2.76 6.24 4.07
N GLU A 174 1.67 6.82 4.57
CA GLU A 174 0.36 6.70 3.94
C GLU A 174 0.34 7.51 2.64
N LEU A 175 -0.44 7.03 1.68
CA LEU A 175 -0.68 7.74 0.42
C LEU A 175 -1.76 8.78 0.64
N ALA A 176 -1.66 9.88 -0.10
CA ALA A 176 -2.70 10.90 -0.13
C ALA A 176 -2.78 11.46 -1.55
N PHE A 177 -3.94 11.34 -2.16
CA PHE A 177 -4.20 11.86 -3.50
C PHE A 177 -5.22 13.00 -3.40
N PRO A 178 -4.77 14.27 -3.39
CA PRO A 178 -5.71 15.38 -3.30
C PRO A 178 -6.67 15.35 -4.49
N SER A 179 -7.97 15.39 -4.19
CA SER A 179 -9.07 15.46 -5.16
C SER A 179 -9.26 14.25 -6.08
N ILE A 180 -8.77 13.06 -5.70
CA ILE A 180 -9.09 11.82 -6.41
C ILE A 180 -9.97 10.93 -5.54
N ALA A 181 -11.07 10.46 -6.12
CA ALA A 181 -12.02 9.59 -5.46
C ALA A 181 -11.74 8.13 -5.80
N THR A 182 -11.61 7.30 -4.76
CA THR A 182 -11.55 5.85 -4.91
C THR A 182 -12.90 5.18 -4.77
N CYS A 183 -13.82 5.82 -4.05
CA CYS A 183 -15.17 5.32 -3.84
C CYS A 183 -16.18 6.33 -4.40
N GLY A 184 -16.72 5.99 -5.56
CA GLY A 184 -17.94 6.56 -6.12
C GLY A 184 -18.68 5.40 -6.78
N LEU A 185 -19.95 5.20 -6.41
CA LEU A 185 -20.81 4.29 -7.18
C LEU A 185 -20.84 4.79 -8.64
N PRO A 186 -20.84 3.88 -9.62
CA PRO A 186 -20.91 4.25 -11.04
C PRO A 186 -22.16 5.10 -11.36
#